data_AF-A0A441UJY2-F1
#
_entry.id   AF-A0A441UJY2-F1
#
_cell.length_a   1.000
_cell.length_b   1.000
_cell.length_c   1.000
_cell.angle_alpha   90.00
_cell.angle_beta   90.00
_cell.angle_gamma   90.00
#
_symmetry.space_group_name_H-M   'P 1'
#
loop_
_entity.id
_entity.type
_entity.pdbx_description
1 polymer ?
#
loop_
_entity_poly.entity_id
_entity_poly.type
_entity_poly.pdbx_seq_one_letter_code
_entity_poly.pdbx_strand_id
1 'polypeptide(L)'
;MRTRDKRDKHVAAVATTRKLAVIVWHMPTKDEDYIWDRSALLDLEASKAGPTAGYPSHRGGRAEEPAADYSNKSVRDSECETIGNAEEAYRRFVVTWKQQSPKGHSGAAHEMR
;
A
#
# COMPACT_ATOMS: atom_id res chain seq x y z
N MET A 1 -38.09 -11.15 -5.08
CA MET A 1 -37.18 -10.00 -5.32
C MET A 1 -35.83 -10.29 -4.67
N ARG A 2 -34.75 -10.40 -5.46
CA ARG A 2 -33.40 -10.86 -5.07
C ARG A 2 -32.64 -9.77 -4.29
N THR A 3 -32.58 -9.87 -2.96
CA THR A 3 -31.76 -9.00 -2.10
C THR A 3 -30.41 -9.62 -1.70
N ARG A 4 -30.20 -10.91 -1.99
CA ARG A 4 -29.00 -11.67 -1.58
C ARG A 4 -27.75 -11.29 -2.38
N ASP A 5 -27.90 -11.08 -3.69
CA ASP A 5 -26.82 -10.73 -4.63
C ASP A 5 -26.11 -9.39 -4.32
N LYS A 6 -26.78 -8.49 -3.59
CA LYS A 6 -26.24 -7.16 -3.22
C LYS A 6 -25.41 -7.18 -1.94
N ARG A 7 -25.60 -8.15 -1.04
CA ARG A 7 -24.93 -8.17 0.28
C ARG A 7 -23.44 -8.51 0.16
N ASP A 8 -23.07 -9.35 -0.78
CA ASP A 8 -21.69 -9.85 -0.91
C ASP A 8 -20.68 -8.73 -1.22
N LYS A 9 -21.08 -7.73 -2.03
CA LYS A 9 -20.26 -6.56 -2.35
C LYS A 9 -19.99 -5.69 -1.11
N HIS A 10 -21.00 -5.48 -0.28
CA HIS A 10 -20.85 -4.71 0.96
C HIS A 10 -20.00 -5.47 1.99
N VAL A 11 -20.09 -6.80 2.05
CA VAL A 11 -19.25 -7.61 2.94
C VAL A 11 -17.77 -7.51 2.54
N ALA A 12 -17.45 -7.61 1.25
CA ALA A 12 -16.09 -7.43 0.75
C ALA A 12 -15.55 -6.02 1.01
N ALA A 13 -16.37 -4.99 0.77
CA ALA A 13 -16.02 -3.61 1.08
C ALA A 13 -15.73 -3.43 2.58
N VAL A 14 -16.62 -3.88 3.46
CA VAL A 14 -16.45 -3.76 4.92
C VAL A 14 -15.23 -4.54 5.42
N ALA A 15 -14.98 -5.75 4.91
CA ALA A 15 -13.79 -6.52 5.25
C ALA A 15 -12.51 -5.78 4.87
N THR A 16 -12.50 -5.16 3.68
CA THR A 16 -11.39 -4.34 3.19
C THR A 16 -11.20 -3.11 4.09
N THR A 17 -12.27 -2.39 4.42
CA THR A 17 -12.22 -1.23 5.32
C THR A 17 -11.68 -1.60 6.70
N ARG A 18 -12.11 -2.72 7.29
CA ARG A 18 -11.59 -3.20 8.59
C ARG A 18 -10.10 -3.50 8.51
N LYS A 19 -9.65 -4.13 7.42
CA LYS A 19 -8.22 -4.40 7.21
C LYS A 19 -7.42 -3.10 7.06
N LEU A 20 -7.93 -2.13 6.30
CA LEU A 20 -7.29 -0.82 6.17
C LEU A 20 -7.23 -0.05 7.49
N ALA A 21 -8.31 -0.05 8.28
CA ALA A 21 -8.34 0.59 9.58
C ALA A 21 -7.27 0.01 10.54
N VAL A 22 -7.08 -1.32 10.52
CA VAL A 22 -6.04 -2.00 11.29
C VAL A 22 -4.64 -1.59 10.83
N ILE A 23 -4.40 -1.48 9.52
CA ILE A 23 -3.10 -1.02 8.98
C ILE A 23 -2.82 0.44 9.40
N VAL A 24 -3.81 1.32 9.24
CA VAL A 24 -3.70 2.74 9.63
C VAL A 24 -3.44 2.89 11.13
N TRP A 25 -4.04 2.05 11.97
CA TRP A 25 -3.75 2.02 13.40
C TRP A 25 -2.33 1.52 13.70
N HIS A 26 -1.86 0.51 12.97
CA HIS A 26 -0.53 -0.06 13.20
C HIS A 26 0.61 0.86 12.80
N MET A 27 0.41 1.70 11.78
CA MET A 27 1.44 2.61 11.27
C MET A 27 2.03 3.53 12.38
N PRO A 28 1.26 4.28 13.17
CA PRO A 28 1.80 5.10 14.26
C PRO A 28 2.09 4.32 15.55
N THR A 29 1.45 3.16 15.78
CA THR A 29 1.63 2.42 17.05
C THR A 29 2.87 1.54 17.08
N LYS A 30 3.45 1.25 15.92
CA LYS A 30 4.66 0.45 15.78
C LYS A 30 5.91 1.30 15.59
N ASP A 31 5.79 2.61 15.37
CA ASP A 31 6.89 3.52 14.99
C ASP A 31 7.71 2.99 13.80
N GLU A 32 7.08 2.15 12.99
CA GLU A 32 7.69 1.60 11.79
C GLU A 32 7.39 2.58 10.67
N ASP A 33 8.44 3.21 10.16
CA ASP A 33 8.37 4.02 8.96
C ASP A 33 7.99 3.12 7.78
N TYR A 34 6.69 2.99 7.52
CA TYR A 34 6.15 2.48 6.26
C TYR A 34 6.34 3.53 5.14
N ILE A 35 7.51 4.15 5.11
CA ILE A 35 7.96 4.94 3.97
C ILE A 35 8.19 3.93 2.86
N TRP A 36 7.38 4.05 1.81
CA TRP A 36 7.64 3.33 0.57
C TRP A 36 9.07 3.64 0.15
N ASP A 37 9.84 2.64 -0.26
CA ASP A 37 11.28 2.75 -0.59
C ASP A 37 11.59 3.59 -1.84
N ARG A 38 10.79 4.62 -2.07
CA ARG A 38 10.87 5.53 -3.19
C ARG A 38 10.81 6.96 -2.68
N SER A 39 11.68 7.28 -1.72
CA SER A 39 11.74 8.58 -1.07
C SER A 39 11.92 9.72 -2.08
N ALA A 40 12.74 9.54 -3.11
CA ALA A 40 12.97 10.58 -4.11
C ALA A 40 11.71 10.85 -4.97
N LEU A 41 10.93 9.82 -5.30
CA LEU A 41 9.64 10.03 -5.97
C LEU A 41 8.62 10.69 -5.04
N LEU A 42 8.59 10.28 -3.77
CA LEU A 42 7.69 10.87 -2.78
C LEU A 42 7.99 12.35 -2.60
N ASP A 43 9.27 12.74 -2.55
CA ASP A 43 9.69 14.14 -2.43
C ASP A 43 9.34 14.95 -3.69
N LEU A 44 9.46 14.35 -4.88
CA LEU A 44 8.98 14.95 -6.12
C LEU A 44 7.47 15.18 -6.11
N GLU A 45 6.70 14.20 -5.66
CA GLU A 45 5.24 14.30 -5.61
C GLU A 45 4.77 15.29 -4.53
N ALA A 46 5.41 15.26 -3.35
CA ALA A 46 5.18 16.23 -2.29
C ALA A 46 5.49 17.65 -2.74
N SER A 47 6.58 17.85 -3.50
CA SER A 47 6.95 19.15 -4.07
C SER A 47 5.91 19.67 -5.07
N LYS A 48 5.28 18.77 -5.85
CA LYS A 48 4.20 19.14 -6.78
C LYS A 48 2.88 19.43 -6.06
N ALA A 49 2.57 18.68 -4.99
CA ALA A 49 1.36 18.84 -4.22
C ALA A 49 1.41 20.05 -3.27
N GLY A 50 2.60 20.42 -2.79
CA GLY A 50 2.84 21.52 -1.85
C GLY A 50 2.15 22.84 -2.24
N PRO A 51 2.33 23.35 -3.48
CA PRO A 51 1.67 24.58 -3.94
C PRO A 51 0.13 24.53 -3.85
N THR A 52 -0.48 23.37 -4.13
CA THR A 52 -1.93 23.18 -4.01
C THR A 52 -2.37 23.19 -2.53
N ALA A 53 -1.51 22.71 -1.64
CA ALA A 53 -1.72 22.72 -0.20
C ALA A 53 -1.35 24.06 0.48
N GLY A 54 -0.99 25.09 -0.30
CA GLY A 54 -0.66 26.43 0.21
C GLY A 54 0.78 26.59 0.72
N TYR A 55 1.65 25.60 0.49
CA TYR A 55 3.08 25.73 0.77
C TYR A 55 3.76 26.63 -0.26
N PRO A 56 4.82 27.36 0.13
CA PRO A 56 5.58 28.18 -0.80
C PRO A 56 6.21 27.31 -1.90
N SER A 57 6.08 27.78 -3.15
CA SER A 57 6.76 27.17 -4.30
C SER A 57 8.26 27.48 -4.23
N HIS A 58 9.10 26.45 -4.32
CA HIS A 58 10.56 26.58 -4.30
C HIS A 58 11.18 26.72 -5.70
N ARG A 59 10.35 26.92 -6.74
CA ARG A 59 10.78 26.93 -8.14
C ARG A 59 11.76 28.08 -8.42
N GLY A 60 12.98 27.76 -8.83
CA GLY A 60 14.00 28.74 -9.25
C GLY A 60 14.84 29.35 -8.12
N GLY A 61 14.75 28.82 -6.91
CA GLY A 61 15.62 29.20 -5.79
C GLY A 61 17.00 28.53 -5.86
N ARG A 62 17.99 29.10 -5.17
CA ARG A 62 19.33 28.53 -4.99
C ARG A 62 19.36 27.38 -3.96
N ALA A 63 18.20 27.01 -3.43
CA ALA A 63 18.04 25.91 -2.49
C ALA A 63 18.11 24.59 -3.26
N GLU A 64 18.75 23.60 -2.65
CA GLU A 64 18.74 22.21 -3.12
C GLU A 64 17.28 21.79 -3.34
N GLU A 65 16.89 21.49 -4.59
CA GLU A 65 15.50 21.14 -4.88
C GLU A 65 15.20 19.83 -4.13
N PRO A 66 14.16 19.79 -3.27
CA PRO A 66 13.82 18.57 -2.51
C PRO A 66 13.56 17.35 -3.40
N ALA A 67 13.33 17.57 -4.70
CA ALA A 67 13.04 16.55 -5.70
C ALA A 67 14.21 16.26 -6.67
N ALA A 68 15.39 16.85 -6.46
CA ALA A 68 16.53 16.74 -7.37
C ALA A 68 17.01 15.28 -7.53
N ASP A 69 16.98 14.51 -6.44
CA ASP A 69 17.48 13.14 -6.39
C ASP A 69 16.75 12.20 -7.36
N TYR A 70 15.44 12.43 -7.59
CA TYR A 70 14.68 11.62 -8.53
C TYR A 70 15.11 11.83 -10.00
N SER A 71 15.78 12.93 -10.32
CA SER A 71 16.35 13.15 -11.65
C SER A 71 17.51 12.19 -11.94
N ASN A 72 18.18 11.71 -10.90
CA ASN A 72 19.28 10.76 -11.03
C ASN A 72 18.74 9.35 -11.36
N LYS A 73 19.19 8.82 -12.51
CA LYS A 73 18.81 7.48 -12.96
C LYS A 73 19.23 6.38 -11.97
N SER A 74 20.42 6.49 -11.36
CA SER A 74 20.89 5.46 -10.42
C SER A 74 20.00 5.36 -9.17
N VAL A 75 19.51 6.51 -8.69
CA VAL A 75 18.56 6.57 -7.57
C VAL A 75 17.27 5.87 -7.96
N ARG A 76 16.68 6.25 -9.11
CA ARG A 76 15.44 5.63 -9.62
C ARG A 76 15.55 4.13 -9.82
N ASP A 77 16.66 3.66 -10.38
CA ASP A 77 16.89 2.25 -10.65
C ASP A 77 17.01 1.49 -9.31
N SER A 78 17.73 2.04 -8.32
CA SER A 78 17.84 1.44 -6.98
C SER A 78 16.49 1.33 -6.25
N GLU A 79 15.67 2.38 -6.28
CA GLU A 79 14.33 2.36 -5.68
C GLU A 79 13.40 1.34 -6.39
N CYS A 80 13.55 1.20 -7.71
CA CYS A 80 12.79 0.21 -8.47
C CYS A 80 13.24 -1.22 -8.15
N GLU A 81 14.54 -1.45 -7.98
CA GLU A 81 15.09 -2.74 -7.57
C GLU A 81 14.57 -3.16 -6.20
N THR A 82 14.58 -2.26 -5.20
CA THR A 82 14.05 -2.61 -3.87
C THR A 82 12.56 -2.91 -3.90
N ILE A 83 11.75 -2.13 -4.64
CA ILE A 83 10.32 -2.41 -4.80
C ILE A 83 10.13 -3.77 -5.50
N GLY A 84 10.93 -4.07 -6.52
CA GLY A 84 10.92 -5.36 -7.19
C GLY A 84 11.23 -6.51 -6.23
N ASN A 85 12.25 -6.35 -5.38
CA ASN A 85 12.61 -7.33 -4.36
C ASN A 85 11.51 -7.52 -3.30
N ALA A 86 10.86 -6.45 -2.85
CA ALA A 86 9.73 -6.51 -1.93
C ALA A 86 8.53 -7.22 -2.57
N GLU A 87 8.27 -6.99 -3.87
CA GLU A 87 7.22 -7.68 -4.60
C GLU A 87 7.52 -9.18 -4.76
N GLU A 88 8.77 -9.55 -5.09
CA GLU A 88 9.21 -10.95 -5.11
C GLU A 88 9.03 -11.62 -3.75
N ALA A 89 9.42 -10.94 -2.66
CA ALA A 89 9.23 -11.44 -1.30
C ALA A 89 7.74 -11.64 -0.98
N TYR A 90 6.88 -10.68 -1.35
CA TYR A 90 5.43 -10.82 -1.21
C TYR A 90 4.87 -11.98 -2.06
N ARG A 91 5.31 -12.13 -3.30
CA ARG A 91 4.89 -13.26 -4.17
C ARG A 91 5.27 -14.60 -3.55
N ARG A 92 6.50 -14.75 -3.03
CA ARG A 92 6.94 -15.94 -2.30
C ARG A 92 6.08 -16.19 -1.05
N PHE A 93 5.84 -15.15 -0.25
CA PHE A 93 4.99 -15.22 0.92
C PHE A 93 3.58 -15.71 0.58
N VAL A 94 2.95 -15.14 -0.45
CA VAL A 94 1.59 -15.51 -0.89
C VAL A 94 1.57 -16.95 -1.41
N VAL A 95 2.59 -17.38 -2.14
CA VAL A 95 2.70 -18.77 -2.63
C VAL A 95 2.78 -19.73 -1.45
N THR A 96 3.67 -19.48 -0.48
CA THR A 96 3.80 -20.32 0.72
C THR A 96 2.51 -20.31 1.55
N TRP A 97 1.90 -19.14 1.74
CA TRP A 97 0.64 -19.01 2.45
C TRP A 97 -0.49 -19.77 1.76
N LYS A 98 -0.61 -19.74 0.43
CA LYS A 98 -1.62 -20.52 -0.30
C LYS A 98 -1.43 -22.02 -0.15
N GLN A 99 -0.19 -22.49 -0.05
CA GLN A 99 0.12 -23.91 0.19
C GLN A 99 -0.24 -24.34 1.62
N GLN A 100 0.00 -23.47 2.60
CA GLN A 100 -0.28 -23.70 4.02
C GLN A 100 -1.71 -23.34 4.43
N SER A 101 -2.46 -22.65 3.57
CA SER A 101 -3.81 -22.21 3.86
C SER A 101 -4.68 -23.42 4.18
N PRO A 102 -5.48 -23.39 5.27
CA PRO A 102 -6.35 -24.49 5.64
C PRO A 102 -7.24 -24.86 4.45
N LYS A 103 -7.04 -26.06 3.89
CA LYS A 103 -8.00 -26.66 2.96
C LYS A 103 -9.20 -27.12 3.77
N GLY A 104 -10.23 -26.29 3.82
CA GLY A 104 -11.56 -26.70 4.27
C GLY A 104 -12.12 -25.85 5.40
N HIS A 105 -12.94 -24.87 5.04
CA HIS A 105 -14.25 -24.77 5.65
C HIS A 105 -15.30 -25.14 4.60
N SER A 106 -15.25 -26.39 4.15
CA SER A 106 -16.41 -27.08 3.56
C SER A 106 -16.96 -27.96 4.67
N GLY A 107 -17.77 -27.38 5.57
CA GLY A 107 -18.28 -28.12 6.73
C GLY A 107 -18.98 -27.29 7.80
N ALA A 108 -19.79 -26.28 7.45
CA ALA A 108 -20.86 -25.82 8.33
C ALA A 108 -22.06 -25.33 7.51
N ALA A 109 -22.74 -26.28 6.86
CA ALA A 109 -24.17 -26.27 6.59
C ALA A 109 -24.58 -27.63 6.00
N HIS A 110 -24.39 -28.72 6.75
CA HIS A 110 -25.22 -29.90 6.56
C HIS A 110 -26.28 -29.87 7.66
N GLU A 111 -27.51 -29.65 7.22
CA GLU A 111 -28.79 -30.04 7.81
C GLU A 111 -28.82 -30.42 9.30
N MET A 112 -29.60 -29.66 10.08
CA MET A 112 -30.60 -30.28 10.95
C MET A 112 -31.95 -29.61 10.70
N ARG A 113 -32.84 -30.40 10.10
CA ARG A 113 -34.29 -30.52 10.30
C ARG A 113 -35.08 -29.34 10.85
#